data_AF-A0A3C7W344-F1
#
_entry.id   AF-A0A3C7W344-F1
#
_cell.length_a   1.000
_cell.length_b   1.000
_cell.length_c   1.000
_cell.angle_alpha   90.00
_cell.angle_beta   90.00
_cell.angle_gamma   90.00
#
_symmetry.space_group_name_H-M   'P 1'
#
loop_
_entity.id
_entity.type
_entity.pdbx_description
1 polymer ?
#
loop_
_entity_poly.entity_id
_entity_poly.type
_entity_poly.pdbx_seq_one_letter_code
_entity_poly.pdbx_strand_id
1 'polypeptide(L)'
;MAADRHEQHQACRERFIELANTMKNEGIGVDVVSWSLMSASALHAIYSVAGNDGGLTQSGIEKIADAYKQNLTKIQELKQRQAQAGQQ
;
A
#
# COMPACT_ATOMS: atom_id res chain seq x y z
N MET A 1 3.79 -13.78 19.72
CA MET A 1 3.76 -12.34 19.38
C MET A 1 3.50 -12.12 17.89
N ALA A 2 2.37 -12.62 17.37
CA ALA A 2 1.95 -12.43 15.97
C ALA A 2 0.80 -11.42 15.82
N ALA A 3 -0.01 -11.23 16.89
CA ALA A 3 -1.03 -10.19 16.97
C ALA A 3 -0.42 -8.79 16.78
N ASP A 4 0.71 -8.54 17.43
CA ASP A 4 1.44 -7.27 17.40
C ASP A 4 1.80 -6.79 15.98
N ARG A 5 2.23 -7.69 15.07
CA ARG A 5 2.59 -7.31 13.68
C ARG A 5 1.38 -7.02 12.81
N HIS A 6 0.27 -7.74 12.99
CA HIS A 6 -0.96 -7.47 12.24
C HIS A 6 -1.61 -6.16 12.70
N GLU A 7 -1.63 -5.90 14.01
CA GLU A 7 -2.12 -4.64 14.58
C GLU A 7 -1.23 -3.46 14.16
N GLN A 8 0.09 -3.61 14.23
CA GLN A 8 1.04 -2.61 13.71
C GLN A 8 0.83 -2.34 12.22
N HIS A 9 0.62 -3.38 11.42
CA HIS A 9 0.35 -3.21 9.99
C HIS A 9 -0.96 -2.46 9.74
N GLN A 10 -2.02 -2.74 10.50
CA GLN A 10 -3.29 -2.01 10.41
C GLN A 10 -3.11 -0.54 10.82
N ALA A 11 -2.50 -0.28 11.97
CA ALA A 11 -2.26 1.08 12.46
C ALA A 11 -1.41 1.91 11.49
N CYS A 12 -0.34 1.32 10.93
CA CYS A 12 0.49 1.99 9.93
C CYS A 12 -0.30 2.31 8.66
N ARG A 13 -1.13 1.37 8.17
CA ARG A 13 -1.99 1.59 7.01
C ARG A 13 -2.99 2.73 7.22
N GLU A 14 -3.62 2.79 8.38
CA GLU A 14 -4.58 3.86 8.70
C GLU A 14 -3.91 5.23 8.67
N ARG A 15 -2.70 5.37 9.22
CA ARG A 15 -1.93 6.61 9.17
C ARG A 15 -1.58 7.05 7.75
N PHE A 16 -1.27 6.10 6.85
CA PHE A 16 -1.05 6.43 5.43
C PHE A 16 -2.32 6.94 4.75
N ILE A 17 -3.48 6.35 5.06
CA ILE A 17 -4.77 6.77 4.51
C ILE A 17 -5.18 8.13 5.06
N GLU A 18 -4.96 8.39 6.35
CA GLU A 18 -5.21 9.68 6.97
C GLU A 18 -4.38 10.78 6.31
N LEU A 19 -3.08 10.54 6.11
CA LEU A 19 -2.21 11.49 5.41
C LEU A 19 -2.68 11.77 3.98
N ALA A 20 -3.09 10.74 3.24
CA ALA A 20 -3.65 10.90 1.90
C ALA A 20 -4.96 11.71 1.91
N ASN A 21 -5.81 11.52 2.91
CA ASN A 21 -7.03 12.30 3.08
C ASN A 21 -6.74 13.75 3.43
N THR A 22 -5.72 14.03 4.25
CA THR A 22 -5.27 15.40 4.53
C THR A 22 -4.83 16.11 3.25
N MET A 23 -3.99 15.48 2.44
CA MET A 23 -3.55 16.02 1.14
C MET A 23 -4.73 16.32 0.21
N LYS A 24 -5.72 15.42 0.17
CA LYS A 24 -6.98 15.67 -0.56
C LYS A 24 -7.73 16.89 -0.01
N ASN A 25 -7.83 17.03 1.31
CA ASN A 25 -8.54 18.14 1.96
C ASN A 25 -7.82 19.48 1.76
N GLU A 26 -6.52 19.48 1.51
CA GLU A 26 -5.73 20.65 1.11
C GLU A 26 -6.02 21.10 -0.34
N GLY A 27 -6.86 20.37 -1.08
CA GLY A 27 -7.24 20.68 -2.46
C GLY A 27 -6.38 20.00 -3.52
N ILE A 28 -5.50 19.07 -3.13
CA ILE A 28 -4.72 18.27 -4.08
C ILE A 28 -5.66 17.26 -4.75
N GLY A 29 -5.54 17.14 -6.08
CA GLY A 29 -6.29 16.18 -6.88
C GLY A 29 -6.11 14.75 -6.36
N VAL A 30 -7.20 14.00 -6.25
CA VAL A 30 -7.19 12.61 -5.74
C VAL A 30 -6.30 11.70 -6.61
N ASP A 31 -6.23 11.99 -7.91
CA ASP A 31 -5.32 11.37 -8.88
C ASP A 31 -3.86 11.62 -8.51
N VAL A 32 -3.50 12.86 -8.16
CA VAL A 32 -2.14 13.24 -7.75
C VAL A 32 -1.76 12.59 -6.41
N VAL A 33 -2.68 12.58 -5.44
CA VAL A 33 -2.46 11.91 -4.14
C VAL A 33 -2.22 10.41 -4.34
N SER A 34 -3.05 9.76 -5.18
CA SER A 34 -2.94 8.34 -5.46
C SER A 34 -1.63 8.00 -6.17
N TRP A 35 -1.23 8.81 -7.16
CA TRP A 35 0.03 8.66 -7.86
C TRP A 35 1.26 8.87 -6.95
N SER A 36 1.17 9.85 -6.05
CA SER A 36 2.22 10.13 -5.06
C SER A 36 2.39 8.98 -4.07
N LEU A 37 1.30 8.41 -3.56
CA LEU A 37 1.34 7.27 -2.65
C LEU A 37 1.96 6.03 -3.31
N MET A 38 1.59 5.77 -4.57
CA MET A 38 2.19 4.68 -5.35
C MET A 38 3.70 4.89 -5.53
N SER A 39 4.11 6.08 -5.94
CA SER A 39 5.52 6.42 -6.16
C SER A 39 6.33 6.35 -4.87
N ALA A 40 5.78 6.84 -3.75
CA ALA A 40 6.42 6.75 -2.44
C ALA A 40 6.62 5.29 -2.00
N SER A 41 5.64 4.42 -2.25
CA SER A 41 5.76 2.99 -1.95
C SER A 41 6.85 2.31 -2.79
N ALA A 42 6.97 2.69 -4.07
CA ALA A 42 8.00 2.16 -4.96
C ALA A 42 9.40 2.62 -4.53
N LEU A 43 9.56 3.91 -4.19
CA LEU A 43 10.83 4.45 -3.66
C LEU A 43 11.23 3.74 -2.37
N HIS A 44 10.30 3.56 -1.43
CA HIS A 44 10.58 2.83 -0.20
C HIS A 44 11.03 1.39 -0.48
N ALA A 45 10.39 0.70 -1.43
CA ALA A 45 10.79 -0.66 -1.82
C ALA A 45 12.19 -0.70 -2.46
N ILE A 46 12.51 0.28 -3.32
CA ILE A 46 13.85 0.42 -3.91
C ILE A 46 14.88 0.61 -2.81
N TYR A 47 14.69 1.60 -1.93
CA TYR A 47 15.63 1.89 -0.84
C TYR A 47 15.78 0.72 0.13
N SER A 48 14.70 0.00 0.43
CA SER A 48 14.74 -1.15 1.35
C SER A 48 15.52 -2.34 0.79
N VAL A 49 15.61 -2.51 -0.54
CA VAL A 49 16.27 -3.66 -1.17
C VAL A 49 17.66 -3.29 -1.69
N ALA A 50 17.80 -2.11 -2.28
CA ALA A 50 18.99 -1.70 -3.01
C ALA A 50 19.82 -0.63 -2.27
N GLY A 51 19.34 -0.10 -1.15
CA GLY A 51 19.99 0.97 -0.41
C GLY A 51 19.93 2.33 -1.13
N ASN A 52 20.73 3.30 -0.69
CA ASN A 52 20.70 4.68 -1.20
C ASN A 52 21.26 4.86 -2.62
N ASP A 53 22.15 3.96 -3.06
CA ASP A 53 22.89 4.07 -4.32
C ASP A 53 22.49 3.02 -5.37
N GLY A 54 21.55 2.12 -5.04
CA GLY A 54 21.17 1.00 -5.89
C GLY A 54 19.77 1.15 -6.50
N GLY A 55 19.63 0.74 -7.76
CA GLY A 55 18.34 0.50 -8.40
C GLY A 55 17.90 -0.95 -8.25
N LEU A 56 16.59 -1.22 -8.38
CA LEU A 56 16.10 -2.59 -8.49
C LEU A 56 16.55 -3.23 -9.81
N THR A 57 16.92 -4.50 -9.77
CA THR A 57 17.05 -5.31 -10.98
C THR A 57 15.66 -5.54 -11.60
N GLN A 58 15.60 -5.90 -12.89
CA GLN A 58 14.35 -6.23 -13.57
C GLN A 58 13.53 -7.28 -12.80
N SER A 59 14.18 -8.32 -12.29
CA SER A 59 13.53 -9.35 -11.46
C SER A 59 13.00 -8.79 -10.12
N GLY A 60 13.66 -7.78 -9.54
CA GLY A 60 13.19 -7.10 -8.33
C GLY A 60 11.91 -6.31 -8.59
N ILE A 61 11.83 -5.61 -9.73
CA ILE A 61 10.63 -4.89 -10.16
C ILE A 61 9.45 -5.86 -10.31
N GLU A 62 9.65 -6.99 -10.99
CA GLU A 62 8.62 -8.01 -11.21
C GLU A 62 8.10 -8.58 -9.88
N LYS A 63 8.99 -8.90 -8.94
CA LYS A 63 8.60 -9.41 -7.61
C LYS A 63 7.75 -8.42 -6.83
N ILE A 64 8.09 -7.13 -6.87
CA ILE A 64 7.31 -6.08 -6.18
C ILE A 64 5.95 -5.90 -6.85
N ALA A 65 5.90 -5.90 -8.18
CA ALA A 65 4.66 -5.82 -8.93
C ALA A 65 3.73 -7.01 -8.62
N ASP A 66 4.27 -8.23 -8.57
CA ASP A 66 3.53 -9.43 -8.22
C ASP A 66 3.02 -9.40 -6.77
N ALA A 67 3.86 -8.97 -5.83
CA ALA A 67 3.46 -8.82 -4.43
C ALA A 67 2.31 -7.80 -4.29
N TYR A 68 2.39 -6.68 -5.01
CA TYR A 68 1.33 -5.67 -5.02
C TYR A 68 0.02 -6.24 -5.60
N LYS A 69 0.10 -6.96 -6.72
CA LYS A 69 -1.04 -7.64 -7.34
C LYS A 69 -1.70 -8.62 -6.38
N GLN A 70 -0.93 -9.46 -5.69
CA GLN A 70 -1.46 -10.39 -4.70
C GLN A 70 -2.13 -9.67 -3.52
N ASN A 71 -1.55 -8.56 -3.06
CA ASN A 71 -2.14 -7.77 -1.99
C ASN A 71 -3.49 -7.14 -2.42
N LEU A 72 -3.57 -6.60 -3.64
CA LEU A 72 -4.82 -6.09 -4.21
C LEU A 72 -5.89 -7.18 -4.29
N THR A 73 -5.54 -8.37 -4.79
CA THR A 73 -6.48 -9.50 -4.86
C THR A 73 -7.02 -9.86 -3.47
N LYS A 74 -6.15 -9.98 -2.46
CA LYS A 74 -6.56 -10.27 -1.08
C LYS A 74 -7.49 -9.19 -0.50
N ILE A 75 -7.19 -7.92 -0.74
CA ILE A 75 -8.04 -6.81 -0.29
C ILE A 75 -9.41 -6.86 -0.97
N GLN A 76 -9.45 -7.16 -2.27
CA GLN A 76 -10.69 -7.29 -3.03
C GLN A 76 -11.55 -8.44 -2.49
N GLU A 77 -10.95 -9.61 -2.25
CA GLU A 77 -11.62 -10.77 -1.66
C GLU A 77 -12.16 -10.48 -0.25
N LEU A 78 -11.40 -9.72 0.56
CA LEU A 78 -11.85 -9.29 1.89
C LEU A 78 -13.06 -8.35 1.79
N LYS A 79 -13.02 -7.35 0.88
CA LYS A 79 -14.15 -6.45 0.66
C LYS A 79 -15.38 -7.20 0.18
N GLN A 80 -15.23 -8.17 -0.73
CA GLN A 80 -16.34 -9.00 -1.20
C GLN A 80 -16.96 -9.83 -0.06
N ARG A 81 -16.13 -10.46 0.79
CA ARG A 81 -16.62 -11.19 1.96
C ARG A 81 -17.35 -10.30 2.96
N GLN A 82 -16.85 -9.09 3.22
CA GLN A 82 -17.52 -8.13 4.11
C GLN A 82 -18.85 -7.63 3.52
N ALA A 83 -18.91 -7.38 2.21
CA ALA A 83 -20.14 -6.99 1.53
C ALA A 83 -21.22 -8.09 1.55
N GLN A 84 -20.81 -9.36 1.50
CA GLN A 84 -21.72 -10.51 1.60
C GLN A 84 -22.18 -10.76 3.04
N ALA A 85 -21.30 -10.56 4.04
CA ALA A 85 -21.63 -10.72 5.45
C ALA A 85 -22.52 -9.60 6.00
N GLY A 86 -22.43 -8.38 5.46
CA GLY A 86 -23.30 -7.25 5.82
C GLY A 86 -24.69 -7.26 5.17
N GLN A 87 -25.01 -8.27 4.36
CA GLN A 87 -26.33 -8.48 3.75
C GLN A 87 -27.13 -9.62 4.41
N GLN A 88 -26.65 -10.15 5.55
CA GLN A 88 -27.35 -11.16 6.36
C GLN A 88 -27.94 -10.56 7.63
#